data_AF-A0A3P6TBD6-F1
#
_entry.id   AF-A0A3P6TBD6-F1
#
_cell.length_a   1.000
_cell.length_b   1.000
_cell.length_c   1.000
_cell.angle_alpha   90.00
_cell.angle_beta   90.00
_cell.angle_gamma   90.00
#
_symmetry.space_group_name_H-M   'P 1'
#
loop_
_entity.id
_entity.type
_entity.pdbx_description
1 polymer ?
#
loop_
_entity_poly.entity_id
_entity_poly.type
_entity_poly.pdbx_seq_one_letter_code
_entity_poly.pdbx_strand_id
1 'polypeptide(L)'
;IRLRGRELAGETSLPGEAQQVLDRSKILSDEWDQLSDNIDAMRDRVSQAEKWVDGYTGIEKWLSAKRRMLAAVGVASTDSAVASSQLGQIQMIKAELESERATWAKLNDVAQRLSPESSDSAVSFAVRDKPYIFKILSRIGSFHTKSGVL
;
A
#
# COMPACT_ATOMS: atom_id res chain seq x y z
N ILE A 1 13.39 -15.40 32.16
CA ILE A 1 14.68 -14.71 32.40
C ILE A 1 14.77 -14.18 33.83
N ARG A 2 13.88 -13.26 34.25
CA ARG A 2 13.86 -12.68 35.61
C ARG A 2 13.84 -13.68 36.77
N LEU A 3 13.07 -14.76 36.67
CA LEU A 3 13.00 -15.81 37.70
C LEU A 3 14.36 -16.52 37.87
N ARG A 4 14.99 -16.90 36.76
CA ARG A 4 16.32 -17.53 36.76
C ARG A 4 17.42 -16.61 37.26
N GLY A 5 17.36 -15.31 36.95
CA GLY A 5 18.29 -14.33 37.52
C GLY A 5 18.17 -14.21 39.04
N ARG A 6 16.95 -14.33 39.58
CA ARG A 6 16.73 -14.34 41.04
C ARG A 6 17.25 -15.60 41.70
N GLU A 7 17.05 -16.76 41.08
CA GLU A 7 17.58 -18.04 41.57
C GLU A 7 19.12 -18.01 41.61
N LEU A 8 19.76 -17.57 40.53
CA LEU A 8 21.22 -17.46 40.45
C LEU A 8 21.80 -16.45 41.46
N ALA A 9 21.11 -15.32 41.69
CA ALA A 9 21.51 -14.35 42.72
C ALA A 9 21.33 -14.90 44.15
N GLY A 10 20.43 -15.86 44.36
CA GLY A 10 20.26 -16.57 45.63
C GLY A 10 21.33 -17.64 45.88
N GLU A 11 21.94 -18.16 44.81
CA GLU A 11 23.01 -19.18 44.87
C GLU A 11 24.41 -18.56 45.05
N THR A 12 24.58 -17.27 44.78
CA THR A 12 25.87 -16.57 44.98
C THR A 12 26.16 -16.31 46.46
N SER A 13 27.36 -16.70 46.91
CA SER A 13 27.79 -16.53 48.31
C SER A 13 28.25 -15.10 48.64
N LEU A 14 28.43 -14.22 47.64
CA LEU A 14 28.89 -12.85 47.80
C LEU A 14 27.80 -11.82 47.43
N PRO A 15 27.42 -10.90 48.35
CA PRO A 15 26.36 -9.92 48.10
C PRO A 15 26.55 -9.02 46.87
N GLY A 16 27.80 -8.68 46.54
CA GLY A 16 28.11 -7.85 45.35
C GLY A 16 27.90 -8.58 44.02
N GLU A 17 28.12 -9.89 43.99
CA GLU A 17 27.90 -10.72 42.81
C GLU A 17 26.41 -10.98 42.60
N ALA A 18 25.66 -11.19 43.68
CA ALA A 18 24.20 -11.30 43.65
C ALA A 18 23.56 -10.08 42.98
N GLN A 19 23.97 -8.87 43.39
CA GLN A 19 23.45 -7.62 42.80
C GLN A 19 23.82 -7.50 41.31
N GLN A 20 25.05 -7.84 40.93
CA GLN A 20 25.48 -7.81 39.53
C GLN A 20 24.68 -8.79 38.66
N VAL A 21 24.35 -9.99 39.19
CA VAL A 21 23.51 -10.97 38.50
C VAL A 21 22.09 -10.45 38.32
N LEU A 22 21.51 -9.79 39.32
CA LEU A 22 20.19 -9.17 39.22
C LEU A 22 20.15 -8.05 38.18
N ASP A 23 21.16 -7.16 38.17
CA ASP A 23 21.24 -6.05 37.23
C ASP A 23 21.38 -6.55 35.79
N ARG A 24 22.27 -7.53 35.54
CA ARG A 24 22.41 -8.17 34.23
C ARG A 24 21.14 -8.89 33.81
N SER A 25 20.49 -9.61 34.72
CA SER A 25 19.22 -10.27 34.42
C SER A 25 18.12 -9.28 34.09
N LYS A 26 18.14 -8.07 34.67
CA LYS A 26 17.19 -7.01 34.34
C LYS A 26 17.46 -6.47 32.95
N ILE A 27 18.71 -6.09 32.64
CA ILE A 27 19.11 -5.61 31.30
C ILE A 27 18.70 -6.62 30.23
N LEU A 28 19.05 -7.90 30.42
CA LEU A 28 18.69 -8.95 29.46
C LEU A 28 17.19 -9.13 29.30
N SER A 29 16.41 -8.93 30.37
CA SER A 29 14.94 -8.94 30.27
C SER A 29 14.44 -7.77 29.45
N ASP A 30 14.96 -6.58 29.68
CA ASP A 30 14.51 -5.37 29.01
C ASP A 30 14.91 -5.40 27.51
N GLU A 31 16.11 -5.91 27.17
CA GLU A 31 16.55 -6.17 25.79
C GLU A 31 15.68 -7.22 25.09
N TRP A 32 15.28 -8.28 25.81
CA TRP A 32 14.40 -9.32 25.27
C TRP A 32 12.99 -8.79 24.98
N ASP A 33 12.45 -7.95 25.87
CA ASP A 33 11.15 -7.30 25.69
C ASP A 33 11.21 -6.39 24.45
N GLN A 34 12.27 -5.58 24.31
CA GLN A 34 12.48 -4.73 23.13
C GLN A 34 12.61 -5.52 21.83
N LEU A 35 13.35 -6.64 21.83
CA LEU A 35 13.48 -7.50 20.66
C LEU A 35 12.12 -8.10 20.27
N SER A 36 11.32 -8.50 21.25
CA SER A 36 9.99 -9.06 21.04
C SER A 36 9.06 -8.03 20.39
N ASP A 37 9.04 -6.80 20.90
CA ASP A 37 8.28 -5.68 20.32
C ASP A 37 8.71 -5.38 18.87
N ASN A 38 10.03 -5.40 18.59
CA ASN A 38 10.56 -5.20 17.25
C ASN A 38 10.14 -6.31 16.28
N ILE A 39 10.15 -7.57 16.73
CA ILE A 39 9.72 -8.71 15.90
C ILE A 39 8.21 -8.61 15.59
N ASP A 40 7.38 -8.26 16.57
CA ASP A 40 5.95 -8.07 16.34
C ASP A 40 5.69 -6.91 15.38
N ALA A 41 6.38 -5.78 15.54
CA ALA A 41 6.29 -4.65 14.61
C ALA A 41 6.72 -5.04 13.18
N MET A 42 7.81 -5.82 13.03
CA MET A 42 8.25 -6.33 11.74
C MET A 42 7.23 -7.29 11.12
N ARG A 43 6.66 -8.20 11.90
CA ARG A 43 5.62 -9.13 11.43
C ARG A 43 4.40 -8.37 10.90
N ASP A 44 3.97 -7.35 11.63
CA ASP A 44 2.84 -6.53 11.23
C ASP A 44 3.16 -5.75 9.94
N ARG A 45 4.38 -5.20 9.79
CA ARG A 45 4.84 -4.56 8.55
C ARG A 45 4.85 -5.54 7.37
N VAL A 46 5.34 -6.77 7.56
CA VAL A 46 5.33 -7.81 6.52
C VAL A 46 3.90 -8.14 6.10
N SER A 47 2.98 -8.32 7.04
CA SER A 47 1.56 -8.59 6.73
C SER A 47 0.91 -7.46 5.92
N GLN A 48 1.24 -6.20 6.22
CA GLN A 48 0.74 -5.07 5.44
C GLN A 48 1.35 -5.03 4.04
N ALA A 49 2.63 -5.39 3.89
CA ALA A 49 3.29 -5.46 2.58
C ALA A 49 2.69 -6.57 1.70
N GLU A 50 2.41 -7.73 2.26
CA GLU A 50 1.73 -8.83 1.54
C GLU A 50 0.35 -8.37 1.02
N LYS A 51 -0.47 -7.76 1.89
CA LYS A 51 -1.77 -7.20 1.49
C LYS A 51 -1.65 -6.15 0.39
N TRP A 52 -0.59 -5.34 0.43
CA TRP A 52 -0.34 -4.36 -0.61
C TRP A 52 0.04 -5.01 -1.94
N VAL A 53 0.93 -6.00 -1.94
CA VAL A 53 1.34 -6.73 -3.15
C VAL A 53 0.15 -7.44 -3.80
N ASP A 54 -0.69 -8.09 -3.00
CA ASP A 54 -1.89 -8.77 -3.48
C ASP A 54 -2.89 -7.77 -4.08
N GLY A 55 -3.14 -6.67 -3.37
CA GLY A 55 -4.02 -5.60 -3.84
C GLY A 55 -3.52 -4.96 -5.13
N TYR A 56 -2.22 -4.66 -5.22
CA TYR A 56 -1.58 -4.13 -6.42
C TYR A 56 -1.76 -5.08 -7.60
N THR A 57 -1.45 -6.36 -7.40
CA THR A 57 -1.59 -7.40 -8.44
C THR A 57 -3.04 -7.53 -8.93
N GLY A 58 -4.01 -7.48 -8.01
CA GLY A 58 -5.43 -7.52 -8.37
C GLY A 58 -5.85 -6.34 -9.24
N ILE A 59 -5.43 -5.14 -8.84
CA ILE A 59 -5.70 -3.91 -9.58
C ILE A 59 -5.01 -3.90 -10.95
N GLU A 60 -3.79 -4.40 -11.06
CA GLU A 60 -3.04 -4.44 -12.32
C GLU A 60 -3.74 -5.37 -13.33
N LYS A 61 -4.20 -6.54 -12.87
CA LYS A 61 -5.04 -7.47 -13.65
C LYS A 61 -6.35 -6.81 -14.10
N TRP A 62 -7.02 -6.11 -13.18
CA TRP A 62 -8.26 -5.41 -13.47
C TRP A 62 -8.05 -4.31 -14.53
N LEU A 63 -6.98 -3.52 -14.41
CA LEU A 63 -6.66 -2.46 -15.36
C LEU A 63 -6.31 -3.02 -16.74
N SER A 64 -5.61 -4.15 -16.81
CA SER A 64 -5.35 -4.87 -18.05
C SER A 64 -6.66 -5.32 -18.74
N ALA A 65 -7.64 -5.80 -17.98
CA ALA A 65 -8.95 -6.14 -18.51
C ALA A 65 -9.70 -4.91 -19.04
N LYS A 66 -9.71 -3.79 -18.30
CA LYS A 66 -10.36 -2.54 -18.76
C LYS A 66 -9.69 -1.97 -20.02
N ARG A 67 -8.36 -2.04 -20.14
CA ARG A 67 -7.64 -1.64 -21.37
C ARG A 67 -8.07 -2.48 -22.58
N ARG A 68 -8.24 -3.80 -22.40
CA ARG A 68 -8.75 -4.70 -23.46
C ARG A 68 -10.19 -4.36 -23.85
N MET A 69 -11.06 -4.11 -22.89
CA MET A 69 -12.43 -3.67 -23.15
C MET A 69 -12.47 -2.35 -23.93
N LEU A 70 -11.65 -1.38 -23.54
CA LEU A 70 -11.57 -0.09 -24.23
C LEU A 70 -11.04 -0.25 -25.66
N ALA A 71 -10.06 -1.13 -25.88
CA ALA A 71 -9.57 -1.44 -27.23
C ALA A 71 -10.65 -2.11 -28.09
N ALA A 72 -11.51 -2.95 -27.50
CA ALA A 72 -12.59 -3.64 -28.19
C ALA A 72 -13.74 -2.71 -28.63
N VAL A 73 -13.89 -1.53 -28.01
CA VAL A 73 -14.82 -0.49 -28.48
C VAL A 73 -14.49 -0.07 -29.92
N GLY A 74 -13.21 -0.15 -30.30
CA GLY A 74 -12.73 0.18 -31.64
C GLY A 74 -12.62 1.69 -31.89
N VAL A 75 -12.36 2.03 -33.14
CA VAL A 75 -12.25 3.43 -33.58
C VAL A 75 -13.65 4.02 -33.71
N ALA A 76 -13.77 5.33 -33.45
CA ALA A 76 -15.05 6.05 -33.58
C ALA A 76 -15.68 5.81 -34.96
N SER A 77 -16.92 5.34 -34.95
CA SER A 77 -17.70 5.12 -36.16
C SER A 77 -18.45 6.39 -36.58
N THR A 78 -18.63 6.58 -37.89
CA THR A 78 -19.56 7.57 -38.45
C THR A 78 -20.98 7.02 -38.58
N ASP A 79 -21.17 5.71 -38.42
CA ASP A 79 -22.49 5.10 -38.33
C ASP A 79 -23.13 5.41 -36.98
N SER A 80 -24.31 6.03 -36.99
CA SER A 80 -25.00 6.52 -35.80
C SER A 80 -25.33 5.41 -34.80
N ALA A 81 -25.73 4.23 -35.27
CA ALA A 81 -26.07 3.11 -34.39
C ALA A 81 -24.82 2.54 -33.71
N VAL A 82 -23.73 2.37 -34.47
CA VAL A 82 -22.44 1.92 -33.93
C VAL A 82 -21.86 2.96 -32.95
N ALA A 83 -21.88 4.24 -33.30
CA ALA A 83 -21.38 5.32 -32.44
C ALA A 83 -22.14 5.40 -31.11
N SER A 84 -23.47 5.23 -31.13
CA SER A 84 -24.29 5.16 -29.91
C SER A 84 -23.91 3.98 -29.02
N SER A 85 -23.69 2.79 -29.62
CA SER A 85 -23.23 1.60 -28.89
C SER A 85 -21.85 1.81 -28.26
N GLN A 86 -20.90 2.37 -29.03
CA GLN A 86 -19.56 2.70 -28.55
C GLN A 86 -19.60 3.66 -27.36
N LEU A 87 -20.46 4.68 -27.40
CA LEU A 87 -20.65 5.62 -26.30
C LEU A 87 -21.16 4.94 -25.04
N GLY A 88 -22.15 4.05 -25.15
CA GLY A 88 -22.67 3.27 -24.02
C GLY A 88 -21.60 2.40 -23.37
N GLN A 89 -20.78 1.71 -24.17
CA GLN A 89 -19.66 0.90 -23.68
C GLN A 89 -18.63 1.76 -22.93
N ILE A 90 -18.27 2.93 -23.46
CA ILE A 90 -17.33 3.86 -22.81
C ILE A 90 -17.90 4.38 -21.49
N GLN A 91 -19.19 4.73 -21.45
CA GLN A 91 -19.84 5.19 -20.22
C GLN A 91 -19.85 4.11 -19.14
N MET A 92 -20.09 2.85 -19.51
CA MET A 92 -20.00 1.72 -18.60
C MET A 92 -18.58 1.55 -18.05
N ILE A 93 -17.55 1.53 -18.92
CA ILE A 93 -16.14 1.44 -18.50
C ILE A 93 -15.77 2.60 -17.56
N LYS A 94 -16.27 3.81 -17.84
CA LYS A 94 -16.06 4.98 -16.98
C LYS A 94 -16.70 4.81 -15.61
N ALA A 95 -17.93 4.30 -15.54
CA ALA A 95 -18.61 4.03 -14.28
C ALA A 95 -17.84 3.00 -13.44
N GLU A 96 -17.34 1.93 -14.07
CA GLU A 96 -16.50 0.93 -13.41
C GLU A 96 -15.19 1.53 -12.88
N LEU A 97 -14.54 2.41 -13.64
CA LEU A 97 -13.34 3.12 -13.20
C LEU A 97 -13.58 3.99 -11.97
N GLU A 98 -14.71 4.69 -11.91
CA GLU A 98 -15.06 5.48 -10.73
C GLU A 98 -15.38 4.59 -9.53
N SER A 99 -16.03 3.44 -9.73
CA SER A 99 -16.31 2.49 -8.64
C SER A 99 -15.04 1.90 -8.02
N GLU A 100 -13.97 1.73 -8.81
CA GLU A 100 -12.69 1.17 -8.35
C GLU A 100 -11.81 2.20 -7.60
N ARG A 101 -12.18 3.49 -7.62
CA ARG A 101 -11.40 4.58 -6.99
C ARG A 101 -11.18 4.36 -5.50
N ALA A 102 -12.20 3.82 -4.80
CA ALA A 102 -12.10 3.56 -3.37
C ALA A 102 -11.09 2.45 -3.05
N THR A 103 -11.01 1.40 -3.88
CA THR A 103 -10.03 0.31 -3.75
C THR A 103 -8.61 0.85 -3.89
N TRP A 104 -8.37 1.67 -4.91
CA TRP A 104 -7.10 2.36 -5.11
C TRP A 104 -6.71 3.25 -3.94
N ALA A 105 -7.65 4.03 -3.40
CA ALA A 105 -7.38 4.90 -2.26
C ALA A 105 -6.93 4.11 -1.02
N LYS A 106 -7.60 2.98 -0.73
CA LYS A 106 -7.19 2.07 0.36
C LYS A 106 -5.81 1.47 0.13
N LEU A 107 -5.53 1.02 -1.09
CA LEU A 107 -4.21 0.47 -1.42
C LEU A 107 -3.10 1.51 -1.26
N ASN A 108 -3.37 2.76 -1.64
CA ASN A 108 -2.44 3.87 -1.47
C ASN A 108 -2.19 4.22 0.00
N ASP A 109 -3.21 4.15 0.86
CA ASP A 109 -3.04 4.32 2.31
C ASP A 109 -2.13 3.23 2.90
N VAL A 110 -2.30 1.97 2.50
CA VAL A 110 -1.39 0.89 2.91
C VAL A 110 0.04 1.16 2.42
N ALA A 111 0.20 1.63 1.19
CA ALA A 111 1.51 2.00 0.64
C ALA A 111 2.19 3.11 1.47
N GLN A 112 1.43 4.14 1.86
CA GLN A 112 1.93 5.25 2.66
C GLN A 112 2.36 4.81 4.06
N ARG A 113 1.63 3.88 4.68
CA ARG A 113 2.00 3.29 5.98
C ARG A 113 3.26 2.42 5.91
N LEU A 114 3.48 1.77 4.77
CA LEU A 114 4.67 0.97 4.53
C LEU A 114 5.90 1.82 4.19
N SER A 115 5.67 3.00 3.58
CA SER A 115 6.74 3.94 3.25
C SER A 115 7.49 4.30 4.53
N PRO A 116 8.81 4.07 4.60
CA PRO A 116 9.59 4.58 5.70
C PRO A 116 9.47 6.11 5.68
N GLU A 117 8.98 6.72 6.76
CA GLU A 117 9.26 8.14 6.99
C GLU A 117 10.78 8.29 6.89
N SER A 118 11.23 9.24 6.08
CA SER A 118 12.62 9.45 5.72
C SER A 118 13.55 9.48 6.95
N SER A 119 14.17 8.35 7.24
CA SER A 119 15.45 8.25 7.96
C SER A 119 16.15 6.94 7.62
N ASP A 120 16.17 6.59 6.33
CA ASP A 120 17.39 6.01 5.75
C ASP A 120 17.32 6.06 4.23
N SER A 121 18.35 6.65 3.64
CA SER A 121 18.46 6.96 2.23
C SER A 121 18.61 5.69 1.38
N ALA A 122 17.53 4.96 1.09
CA ALA A 122 17.64 3.83 0.17
C ALA A 122 16.35 3.31 -0.49
N VAL A 123 15.18 3.96 -0.45
CA VAL A 123 14.04 3.46 -1.28
C VAL A 123 13.17 4.59 -1.81
N SER A 124 13.64 5.29 -2.84
CA SER A 124 12.79 6.16 -3.66
C SER A 124 12.04 5.30 -4.70
N PHE A 125 10.98 4.58 -4.31
CA PHE A 125 10.11 3.94 -5.29
C PHE A 125 8.99 4.89 -5.70
N ALA A 126 9.29 5.76 -6.67
CA ALA A 126 8.37 6.26 -7.69
C ALA A 126 6.87 6.49 -7.35
N VAL A 127 6.52 7.10 -6.21
CA VAL A 127 5.13 7.59 -5.96
C VAL A 127 4.82 8.90 -6.71
N ARG A 128 5.66 9.28 -7.70
CA ARG A 128 5.60 10.61 -8.33
C ARG A 128 5.04 10.68 -9.74
N ASP A 129 4.48 9.59 -10.26
CA ASP A 129 3.74 9.66 -11.52
C ASP A 129 2.25 9.75 -11.26
N LYS A 130 1.74 11.00 -11.36
CA LYS A 130 0.30 11.26 -11.55
C LYS A 130 -0.21 10.28 -12.62
N PRO A 131 -1.17 9.41 -12.31
CA PRO A 131 -1.58 8.37 -13.25
C PRO A 131 -2.05 9.04 -14.54
N TYR A 132 -1.46 8.63 -15.66
CA TYR A 132 -1.78 9.10 -17.02
C TYR A 132 -3.30 9.13 -17.32
N ILE A 133 -4.08 8.32 -16.59
CA ILE A 133 -5.55 8.30 -16.61
C ILE A 133 -6.17 9.65 -16.20
N PHE A 134 -5.62 10.37 -15.22
CA PHE A 134 -6.11 11.71 -14.85
C PHE A 134 -5.88 12.75 -15.95
N LYS A 135 -4.78 12.65 -16.71
CA LYS A 135 -4.53 13.50 -17.90
C LYS A 135 -5.49 13.18 -19.05
N ILE A 136 -5.87 11.91 -19.22
CA ILE A 136 -6.84 11.49 -20.24
C ILE A 136 -8.24 12.01 -19.87
N LEU A 137 -8.64 11.87 -18.60
CA LEU A 137 -9.94 12.36 -18.11
C LEU A 137 -10.07 13.89 -18.17
N SER A 138 -9.00 14.65 -17.87
CA SER A 138 -9.01 16.12 -17.99
C SER A 138 -9.11 16.59 -19.44
N ARG A 139 -8.51 15.85 -20.39
CA ARG A 139 -8.50 16.19 -21.81
C ARG A 139 -9.85 15.91 -22.47
N ILE A 140 -10.55 14.85 -22.03
CA ILE A 140 -11.90 14.52 -22.50
C ILE A 140 -12.95 15.48 -21.91
N GLY A 141 -12.80 15.90 -20.64
CA GLY A 141 -13.68 16.90 -20.03
C GLY A 141 -13.63 18.29 -20.68
N SER A 142 -12.49 18.68 -21.27
CA SER A 142 -12.35 19.96 -22.00
C SER A 142 -13.02 19.97 -23.38
N PHE A 143 -13.35 18.82 -23.98
CA PHE A 143 -14.04 18.78 -25.27
C PHE A 143 -15.52 19.21 -25.19
N HIS A 144 -16.12 19.22 -23.99
CA HIS A 144 -17.52 19.60 -23.78
C HIS A 144 -17.75 21.11 -23.50
N THR A 145 -16.72 21.96 -23.56
CA THR A 145 -16.87 23.41 -23.30
C THR A 145 -16.43 24.32 -24.45
N LYS A 146 -16.08 23.77 -25.63
CA LYS A 146 -15.66 24.60 -26.79
C LYS A 146 -16.40 24.35 -28.12
N SER A 147 -17.45 23.54 -28.16
CA SER A 147 -18.26 23.36 -29.37
C SER A 147 -19.70 23.86 -29.17
N GLY A 148 -19.84 25.11 -28.76
CA GLY A 148 -21.14 25.72 -28.49
C GLY A 148 -21.11 27.25 -28.48
N VAL A 149 -20.38 27.89 -29.40
CA VAL A 149 -20.68 29.24 -29.89
C VAL A 149 -20.14 29.36 -31.32
N LEU A 150 -21.08 29.38 -32.27
CA LEU A 150 -21.12 29.91 -33.65
C LEU A 150 -21.87 28.94 -34.56
#